data_AF-K7S0M0-F1
#
_entry.id   AF-K7S0M0-F1
#
_cell.length_a   1.000
_cell.length_b   1.000
_cell.length_c   1.000
_cell.angle_alpha   90.00
_cell.angle_beta   90.00
_cell.angle_gamma   90.00
#
_symmetry.space_group_name_H-M   'P 1'
#
loop_
_entity.id
_entity.type
_entity.pdbx_description
1 polymer ?
#
loop_
_entity_poly.entity_id
_entity_poly.type
_entity_poly.pdbx_seq_one_letter_code
_entity_poly.pdbx_strand_id
1 'polypeptide(L)'
;IGTWDQVAEVLSWQFSSTTKRGLSIEQLTTLAEKLLGPGVNYSGCQITWAKFCKENMAGKGFSFWVWLDNIIDLVKKYILALWNEGYIMGFISKERERAILSTKPPGTFLLRFSESSKEGGVTFTWVEKDISGKTQIQSVEPYTKQQLNNMSFAEIIMGYKIMDATNILVSPLVYLYPDIPKEEAFGKYCRPESQEHPEADPGSAAPYLKTKFICVTPTTCSNTIDLPMSPRTLDSLMQFGNNGEGAEPSAGGQFESLTFDMELTSECATSPM
;
A
#
# COMPACT_ATOMS: atom_id res chain seq x y z
N ILE A 1 10.34 -32.73 4.47
CA ILE A 1 9.27 -32.20 3.61
C ILE A 1 8.01 -32.21 4.46
N GLY A 2 7.29 -31.09 4.53
CA GLY A 2 6.02 -30.99 5.26
C GLY A 2 4.85 -30.94 4.28
N THR A 3 3.64 -31.22 4.74
CA THR A 3 2.41 -30.98 3.96
C THR A 3 1.88 -29.58 4.22
N TRP A 4 1.13 -29.01 3.29
CA TRP A 4 0.45 -27.73 3.50
C TRP A 4 -0.47 -27.78 4.71
N ASP A 5 -1.17 -28.89 4.98
CA ASP A 5 -2.06 -28.98 6.15
C ASP A 5 -1.30 -28.73 7.46
N GLN A 6 -0.13 -29.38 7.61
CA GLN A 6 0.75 -29.18 8.77
C GLN A 6 1.34 -27.77 8.82
N VAL A 7 1.77 -27.24 7.67
CA VAL A 7 2.33 -25.88 7.59
C VAL A 7 1.26 -24.85 7.94
N ALA A 8 0.06 -24.96 7.37
CA ALA A 8 -1.07 -24.06 7.61
C ALA A 8 -1.48 -24.02 9.09
N GLU A 9 -1.51 -25.19 9.75
CA GLU A 9 -1.76 -25.28 11.19
C GLU A 9 -0.70 -24.51 11.98
N VAL A 10 0.58 -24.75 11.70
CA VAL A 10 1.69 -24.04 12.36
C VAL A 10 1.62 -22.54 12.11
N LEU A 11 1.32 -22.11 10.87
CA LEU A 11 1.16 -20.70 10.54
C LEU A 11 0.02 -20.07 11.34
N SER A 12 -1.13 -20.72 11.43
CA SER A 12 -2.25 -20.26 12.24
C SER A 12 -1.86 -20.17 13.72
N TRP A 13 -1.09 -21.14 14.23
CA TRP A 13 -0.56 -21.11 15.59
C TRP A 13 0.36 -19.92 15.85
N GLN A 14 1.24 -19.56 14.91
CA GLN A 14 2.10 -18.37 15.05
C GLN A 14 1.29 -17.08 15.27
N PHE A 15 0.16 -16.94 14.57
CA PHE A 15 -0.75 -15.80 14.77
C PHE A 15 -1.50 -15.91 16.11
N SER A 16 -2.01 -17.08 16.47
CA SER A 16 -2.76 -17.26 17.72
C SER A 16 -1.91 -17.24 18.99
N SER A 17 -0.60 -17.50 18.89
CA SER A 17 0.33 -17.41 20.03
C SER A 17 0.70 -15.97 20.35
N THR A 18 0.68 -15.11 19.33
CA THR A 18 1.07 -13.70 19.43
C THR A 18 -0.14 -12.77 19.55
N THR A 19 -1.31 -13.20 19.07
CA THR A 19 -2.55 -12.42 18.99
C THR A 19 -3.74 -13.23 19.52
N LYS A 20 -4.94 -12.63 19.60
CA LYS A 20 -6.14 -13.32 20.10
C LYS A 20 -6.79 -14.26 19.07
N ARG A 21 -6.32 -14.28 17.82
CA ARG A 21 -6.90 -15.12 16.76
C ARG A 21 -5.84 -15.63 15.78
N GLY A 22 -6.08 -16.83 15.26
CA GLY A 22 -5.29 -17.39 14.17
C GLY A 22 -5.71 -16.84 12.80
N LEU A 23 -5.30 -17.58 11.76
CA LEU A 23 -5.64 -17.27 10.38
C LEU A 23 -6.96 -17.95 9.98
N SER A 24 -7.78 -17.22 9.23
CA SER A 24 -8.97 -17.79 8.58
C SER A 24 -8.58 -18.68 7.40
N ILE A 25 -9.50 -19.55 6.98
CA ILE A 25 -9.32 -20.42 5.81
C ILE A 25 -8.98 -19.59 4.58
N GLU A 26 -9.64 -18.45 4.38
CA GLU A 26 -9.38 -17.57 3.23
C GLU A 26 -7.96 -17.03 3.22
N GLN A 27 -7.48 -16.56 4.38
CA GLN A 27 -6.11 -16.07 4.53
C GLN A 27 -5.09 -17.20 4.30
N LEU A 28 -5.37 -18.40 4.81
CA LEU A 28 -4.54 -19.58 4.59
C LEU A 28 -4.51 -19.96 3.09
N THR A 29 -5.65 -20.00 2.40
CA THR A 29 -5.70 -20.28 0.97
C THR A 29 -4.84 -19.30 0.16
N THR A 30 -4.89 -17.99 0.47
CA THR A 30 -4.03 -17.00 -0.20
C THR A 30 -2.54 -17.22 0.09
N LEU A 31 -2.18 -17.65 1.31
CA LEU A 31 -0.79 -18.00 1.63
C LEU A 31 -0.33 -19.27 0.91
N ALA A 32 -1.22 -20.26 0.77
CA ALA A 32 -0.97 -21.48 0.00
C ALA A 32 -0.69 -21.13 -1.46
N GLU A 33 -1.54 -20.31 -2.07
CA GLU A 33 -1.40 -19.83 -3.44
C GLU A 33 -0.07 -19.09 -3.64
N LYS A 34 0.36 -18.30 -2.66
CA LYS A 34 1.64 -17.59 -2.72
C LYS A 34 2.86 -18.53 -2.69
N LEU A 35 2.76 -19.67 -2.01
CA LEU A 35 3.84 -20.67 -1.93
C LEU A 35 3.84 -21.66 -3.09
N LEU A 36 2.66 -22.12 -3.48
CA LEU A 36 2.45 -23.26 -4.38
C LEU A 36 1.94 -22.86 -5.76
N GLY A 37 1.48 -21.62 -5.93
CA GLY A 37 0.83 -21.12 -7.14
C GLY A 37 -0.69 -21.37 -7.15
N PRO A 38 -1.36 -21.01 -8.26
CA PRO A 38 -2.81 -21.17 -8.41
C PRO A 38 -3.26 -22.61 -8.22
N GLY A 39 -4.33 -22.82 -7.44
CA GLY A 39 -4.85 -24.14 -7.12
C GLY A 39 -6.18 -24.05 -6.36
N VAL A 40 -6.96 -25.12 -6.41
CA VAL A 40 -8.30 -25.18 -5.78
C VAL A 40 -8.27 -25.92 -4.44
N ASN A 41 -7.38 -26.92 -4.30
CA ASN A 41 -7.18 -27.67 -3.06
C ASN A 41 -5.68 -27.88 -2.84
N TYR A 42 -5.21 -27.44 -1.67
CA TYR A 42 -3.81 -27.53 -1.27
C TYR A 42 -3.55 -28.65 -0.25
N SER A 43 -4.58 -29.40 0.15
CA SER A 43 -4.43 -30.49 1.10
C SER A 43 -3.50 -31.57 0.55
N GLY A 44 -2.56 -32.03 1.37
CA GLY A 44 -1.51 -32.97 0.99
C GLY A 44 -0.39 -32.39 0.10
N CYS A 45 -0.48 -31.13 -0.35
CA CYS A 45 0.58 -30.52 -1.15
C CYS A 45 1.88 -30.44 -0.35
N GLN A 46 2.99 -30.84 -0.97
CA GLN A 46 4.29 -30.88 -0.31
C GLN A 46 4.98 -29.51 -0.33
N ILE A 47 5.55 -29.14 0.82
CA ILE A 47 6.34 -27.94 1.01
C ILE A 47 7.72 -28.35 1.49
N THR A 48 8.73 -27.96 0.72
CA THR A 48 10.14 -28.14 1.09
C THR A 48 10.57 -27.04 2.04
N TRP A 49 11.55 -27.34 2.91
CA TRP A 49 12.17 -26.31 3.75
C TRP A 49 12.78 -25.18 2.92
N ALA A 50 13.30 -25.52 1.75
CA ALA A 50 13.85 -24.55 0.82
C ALA A 50 12.77 -23.55 0.38
N LYS A 51 11.63 -24.02 -0.13
CA LYS A 51 10.51 -23.18 -0.55
C LYS A 51 9.97 -22.30 0.58
N PHE A 52 9.92 -22.82 1.80
CA PHE A 52 9.36 -22.12 2.95
C PHE A 52 10.28 -21.01 3.49
N CYS A 53 11.58 -21.28 3.64
CA CYS A 53 12.48 -20.38 4.39
C CYS A 53 13.76 -19.95 3.66
N LYS A 54 14.25 -20.72 2.67
CA LYS A 54 15.54 -20.42 2.01
C LYS A 54 15.40 -19.76 0.65
N GLU A 55 14.50 -20.27 -0.19
CA GLU A 55 14.26 -19.76 -1.52
C GLU A 55 13.48 -18.46 -1.46
N ASN A 56 13.80 -17.56 -2.37
CA ASN A 56 13.05 -16.33 -2.53
C ASN A 56 11.69 -16.63 -3.18
N MET A 57 10.66 -15.90 -2.76
CA MET A 57 9.37 -15.95 -3.43
C MET A 57 9.50 -15.46 -4.88
N ALA A 58 8.62 -15.94 -5.76
CA ALA A 58 8.64 -15.59 -7.17
C ALA A 58 8.63 -14.05 -7.37
N GLY A 59 9.65 -13.54 -8.07
CA GLY A 59 9.80 -12.11 -8.34
C GLY A 59 10.10 -11.25 -7.10
N LYS A 60 10.59 -11.83 -5.99
CA LYS A 60 10.97 -11.13 -4.75
C LYS A 60 12.42 -11.43 -4.36
N GLY A 61 13.01 -10.54 -3.58
CA GLY A 61 14.37 -10.68 -3.03
C GLY A 61 14.42 -11.26 -1.61
N PHE A 62 13.36 -11.97 -1.18
CA PHE A 62 13.23 -12.51 0.18
C PHE A 62 12.36 -13.77 0.20
N SER A 63 12.56 -14.61 1.23
CA SER A 63 11.80 -15.84 1.42
C SER A 63 10.43 -15.62 2.06
N PHE A 64 9.56 -16.62 1.91
CA PHE A 64 8.20 -16.58 2.45
C PHE A 64 8.19 -16.39 3.97
N TRP A 65 8.95 -17.20 4.70
CA TRP A 65 9.00 -17.12 6.17
C TRP A 65 9.50 -15.75 6.66
N VAL A 66 10.55 -15.19 6.04
CA VAL A 66 11.07 -13.87 6.44
C VAL A 66 10.01 -12.78 6.26
N TRP A 67 9.26 -12.82 5.17
CA TRP A 67 8.15 -11.89 4.96
C TRP A 67 7.05 -12.07 5.99
N LEU A 68 6.63 -13.31 6.23
CA LEU A 68 5.54 -13.61 7.16
C LEU A 68 5.89 -13.25 8.61
N ASP A 69 7.12 -13.57 9.04
CA ASP A 69 7.63 -13.22 10.36
C ASP A 69 7.65 -11.70 10.56
N ASN A 70 8.04 -10.94 9.54
CA ASN A 70 7.96 -9.48 9.59
C ASN A 70 6.53 -8.94 9.68
N ILE A 71 5.56 -9.60 9.04
CA ILE A 71 4.14 -9.28 9.20
C ILE A 71 3.67 -9.59 10.63
N ILE A 72 4.04 -10.74 11.20
CA ILE A 72 3.70 -11.09 12.58
C ILE A 72 4.26 -10.05 13.55
N ASP A 73 5.52 -9.65 13.38
CA ASP A 73 6.15 -8.60 14.19
C ASP A 73 5.45 -7.24 14.04
N LEU A 74 5.04 -6.88 12.81
CA LEU A 74 4.28 -5.67 12.53
C LEU A 74 2.91 -5.69 13.22
N VAL A 75 2.19 -6.82 13.15
CA VAL A 75 0.91 -7.01 13.83
C VAL A 75 1.08 -6.87 15.33
N LYS A 76 2.04 -7.61 15.90
CA LYS A 76 2.31 -7.62 17.34
C LYS A 76 2.58 -6.22 17.90
N LYS A 77 3.39 -5.42 17.20
CA LYS A 77 3.89 -4.14 17.71
C LYS A 77 2.96 -2.96 17.45
N TYR A 78 2.29 -2.91 16.30
CA TYR A 78 1.65 -1.67 15.84
C TYR A 78 0.14 -1.77 15.67
N ILE A 79 -0.40 -2.94 15.32
CA ILE A 79 -1.82 -3.09 14.92
C ILE A 79 -2.52 -4.26 15.60
N LEU A 80 -2.00 -4.69 16.76
CA LEU A 80 -2.48 -5.86 17.50
C LEU A 80 -3.98 -5.77 17.82
N ALA A 81 -4.44 -4.61 18.29
CA ALA A 81 -5.84 -4.42 18.63
C ALA A 81 -6.76 -4.52 17.40
N LEU A 82 -6.35 -3.90 16.29
CA LEU A 82 -7.08 -3.89 15.01
C LEU A 82 -7.19 -5.31 14.42
N TRP A 83 -6.10 -6.10 14.54
CA TRP A 83 -6.09 -7.49 14.12
C TRP A 83 -7.03 -8.35 14.96
N ASN A 84 -7.02 -8.18 16.28
CA ASN A 84 -7.83 -8.99 17.20
C ASN A 84 -9.33 -8.82 16.98
N GLU A 85 -9.79 -7.60 16.66
CA GLU A 85 -11.20 -7.35 16.34
C GLU A 85 -11.61 -7.89 14.96
N GLY A 86 -10.66 -8.37 14.15
CA GLY A 86 -10.93 -8.84 12.80
C GLY A 86 -11.14 -7.72 11.77
N TYR A 87 -10.72 -6.49 12.05
CA TYR A 87 -10.82 -5.37 11.11
C TYR A 87 -9.83 -5.45 9.95
N ILE A 88 -8.84 -6.34 10.06
CA ILE A 88 -7.79 -6.51 9.04
C ILE A 88 -8.03 -7.82 8.27
N MET A 89 -8.32 -7.69 6.97
CA MET A 89 -8.39 -8.84 6.05
C MET A 89 -7.01 -9.50 5.92
N GLY A 90 -5.96 -8.69 5.89
CA GLY A 90 -4.57 -9.15 6.00
C GLY A 90 -4.08 -9.81 4.71
N PHE A 91 -4.32 -11.12 4.58
CA PHE A 91 -3.89 -11.89 3.42
C PHE A 91 -5.03 -12.03 2.42
N ILE A 92 -4.91 -11.32 1.30
CA ILE A 92 -5.85 -11.36 0.18
C ILE A 92 -5.11 -11.02 -1.12
N SER A 93 -5.37 -11.78 -2.18
CA SER A 93 -4.76 -11.51 -3.50
C SER A 93 -5.36 -10.25 -4.12
N LYS A 94 -4.59 -9.53 -4.94
CA LYS A 94 -5.07 -8.33 -5.66
C LYS A 94 -6.30 -8.59 -6.53
N GLU A 95 -6.40 -9.79 -7.10
CA GLU A 95 -7.55 -10.19 -7.90
C GLU A 95 -8.81 -10.34 -7.04
N ARG A 96 -8.70 -11.08 -5.93
CA ARG A 96 -9.83 -11.28 -5.01
C ARG A 96 -10.24 -9.97 -4.34
N GLU A 97 -9.27 -9.16 -3.94
CA GLU A 97 -9.47 -7.80 -3.42
C GLU A 97 -10.29 -6.96 -4.40
N ARG A 98 -9.92 -6.94 -5.68
CA ARG A 98 -10.64 -6.22 -6.73
C ARG A 98 -12.06 -6.76 -6.90
N ALA A 99 -12.23 -8.08 -6.92
CA ALA A 99 -13.52 -8.73 -7.05
C ALA A 99 -14.48 -8.31 -5.92
N ILE A 100 -14.05 -8.37 -4.66
CA ILE A 100 -14.93 -8.01 -3.53
C ILE A 100 -15.25 -6.51 -3.49
N LEU A 101 -14.28 -5.64 -3.77
CA LEU A 101 -14.48 -4.20 -3.69
C LEU A 101 -15.27 -3.64 -4.88
N SER A 102 -15.09 -4.18 -6.08
CA SER A 102 -15.79 -3.68 -7.28
C SER A 102 -17.32 -3.72 -7.18
N THR A 103 -17.86 -4.58 -6.30
CA THR A 103 -19.29 -4.71 -6.04
C THR A 103 -19.81 -3.79 -4.93
N LYS A 104 -18.91 -3.08 -4.24
CA LYS A 104 -19.21 -2.26 -3.07
C LYS A 104 -19.37 -0.78 -3.43
N PRO A 105 -20.13 -0.01 -2.63
CA PRO A 105 -20.28 1.42 -2.88
C PRO A 105 -18.95 2.18 -2.69
N PRO A 106 -18.78 3.33 -3.35
CA PRO A 106 -17.63 4.21 -3.14
C PRO A 106 -17.46 4.56 -1.67
N GLY A 107 -16.22 4.67 -1.22
CA GLY A 107 -15.90 4.87 0.19
C GLY A 107 -15.71 3.58 0.98
N THR A 108 -16.05 2.42 0.41
CA THR A 108 -15.75 1.12 1.04
C THR A 108 -14.27 0.81 0.89
N PHE A 109 -13.62 0.40 1.98
CA PHE A 109 -12.20 0.06 1.99
C PHE A 109 -11.90 -1.24 2.74
N LEU A 110 -10.76 -1.86 2.44
CA LEU A 110 -10.21 -2.98 3.21
C LEU A 110 -8.78 -2.71 3.64
N LEU A 111 -8.33 -3.45 4.65
CA LEU A 111 -6.97 -3.42 5.15
C LEU A 111 -6.26 -4.74 4.80
N ARG A 112 -5.07 -4.65 4.19
CA ARG A 112 -4.27 -5.82 3.82
C ARG A 112 -2.78 -5.62 4.05
N PHE A 113 -2.05 -6.71 4.10
CA PHE A 113 -0.60 -6.70 4.18
C PHE A 113 0.05 -6.48 2.81
N SER A 114 1.20 -5.82 2.81
CA SER A 114 2.03 -5.67 1.64
C SER A 114 2.69 -6.99 1.29
N GLU A 115 2.49 -7.43 0.05
CA GLU A 115 3.16 -8.61 -0.51
C GLU A 115 4.54 -8.30 -1.10
N SER A 116 4.88 -7.01 -1.26
CA SER A 116 6.13 -6.55 -1.88
C SER A 116 7.15 -6.02 -0.87
N SER A 117 6.73 -5.72 0.37
CA SER A 117 7.63 -5.21 1.41
C SER A 117 8.28 -6.36 2.18
N LYS A 118 9.62 -6.44 2.14
CA LYS A 118 10.41 -7.39 2.95
C LYS A 118 10.21 -7.15 4.44
N GLU A 119 10.16 -5.89 4.86
CA GLU A 119 10.07 -5.48 6.27
C GLU A 119 8.64 -5.60 6.83
N GLY A 120 7.72 -6.09 6.02
CA GLY A 120 6.30 -6.02 6.30
C GLY A 120 5.75 -4.62 6.05
N GLY A 121 4.46 -4.55 5.81
CA GLY A 121 3.75 -3.28 5.69
C GLY A 121 2.25 -3.53 5.67
N VAL A 122 1.48 -2.55 6.08
CA VAL A 122 0.02 -2.59 6.01
C VAL A 122 -0.44 -1.48 5.06
N THR A 123 -1.39 -1.79 4.20
CA THR A 123 -1.99 -0.82 3.27
C THR A 123 -3.50 -0.94 3.36
N PHE A 124 -4.19 0.04 2.82
CA PHE A 124 -5.61 -0.01 2.59
C PHE A 124 -5.92 0.29 1.14
N THR A 125 -7.03 -0.29 0.70
CA THR A 125 -7.53 -0.16 -0.66
C THR A 125 -8.99 0.25 -0.58
N TRP A 126 -9.40 1.23 -1.38
CA TRP A 126 -10.76 1.74 -1.38
C TRP A 126 -11.36 1.83 -2.78
N VAL A 127 -12.69 1.92 -2.79
CA VAL A 127 -13.49 2.11 -3.99
C VAL A 127 -13.75 3.59 -4.20
N GLU A 128 -13.47 4.05 -5.41
CA GLU A 128 -13.81 5.40 -5.89
C GLU A 128 -14.61 5.28 -7.19
N LYS A 129 -15.40 6.31 -7.51
CA LYS A 129 -16.00 6.46 -8.84
C LYS A 129 -15.29 7.59 -9.56
N ASP A 130 -14.84 7.31 -10.78
CA ASP A 130 -14.34 8.36 -11.65
C ASP A 130 -15.47 9.27 -12.15
N ILE A 131 -15.10 10.34 -12.84
CA ILE A 131 -16.03 11.30 -13.47
C ILE A 131 -16.98 10.65 -14.48
N SER A 132 -16.63 9.47 -15.01
CA SER A 132 -17.46 8.71 -15.96
C SER A 132 -18.40 7.73 -15.24
N GLY A 133 -18.35 7.68 -13.90
CA GLY A 133 -19.13 6.77 -13.07
C GLY A 133 -18.56 5.35 -12.99
N LYS A 134 -17.38 5.10 -13.56
CA LYS A 134 -16.73 3.79 -13.52
C LYS A 134 -16.01 3.60 -12.18
N THR A 135 -16.18 2.40 -11.63
CA THR A 135 -15.55 2.00 -10.37
C THR A 135 -14.03 1.86 -10.54
N GLN A 136 -13.29 2.62 -9.74
CA GLN A 136 -11.84 2.55 -9.62
C GLN A 136 -11.47 2.01 -8.24
N ILE A 137 -10.39 1.25 -8.19
CA ILE A 137 -9.85 0.68 -6.95
C ILE A 137 -8.45 1.21 -6.78
N GLN A 138 -8.25 1.96 -5.71
CA GLN A 138 -6.98 2.60 -5.38
C GLN A 138 -6.42 2.03 -4.08
N SER A 139 -5.09 1.93 -4.00
CA SER A 139 -4.37 1.55 -2.79
C SER A 139 -3.27 2.58 -2.52
N VAL A 140 -2.98 2.84 -1.25
CA VAL A 140 -1.81 3.65 -0.87
C VAL A 140 -0.54 2.81 -0.83
N GLU A 141 0.60 3.49 -0.86
CA GLU A 141 1.88 2.86 -0.53
C GLU A 141 1.80 2.23 0.87
N PRO A 142 2.31 1.00 1.07
CA PRO A 142 2.22 0.34 2.37
C PRO A 142 2.97 1.08 3.48
N TYR A 143 2.31 1.20 4.62
CA TYR A 143 2.90 1.74 5.82
C TYR A 143 3.82 0.71 6.49
N THR A 144 5.10 1.03 6.57
CA THR A 144 6.12 0.20 7.24
C THR A 144 6.18 0.50 8.74
N LYS A 145 6.95 -0.30 9.48
CA LYS A 145 7.19 -0.11 10.92
C LYS A 145 7.69 1.32 11.22
N GLN A 146 8.50 1.92 10.35
CA GLN A 146 9.01 3.27 10.54
C GLN A 146 7.88 4.31 10.53
N GLN A 147 6.95 4.23 9.57
CA GLN A 147 5.82 5.16 9.49
C GLN A 147 4.84 4.93 10.65
N LEU A 148 4.61 3.67 11.03
CA LEU A 148 3.72 3.32 12.14
C LEU A 148 4.26 3.70 13.53
N ASN A 149 5.56 3.98 13.66
CA ASN A 149 6.12 4.57 14.89
C ASN A 149 5.73 6.05 15.05
N ASN A 150 5.53 6.76 13.94
CA ASN A 150 5.23 8.19 13.95
C ASN A 150 3.73 8.46 14.16
N MET A 151 2.88 7.58 13.63
CA MET A 151 1.42 7.70 13.72
C MET A 151 0.79 6.32 13.72
N SER A 152 -0.19 6.10 14.59
CA SER A 152 -0.88 4.80 14.64
C SER A 152 -1.68 4.57 13.37
N PHE A 153 -1.86 3.30 12.98
CA PHE A 153 -2.58 2.98 11.76
C PHE A 153 -4.07 3.43 11.81
N ALA A 154 -4.69 3.41 13.00
CA ALA A 154 -6.04 3.91 13.19
C ALA A 154 -6.14 5.43 12.97
N GLU A 155 -5.17 6.21 13.49
CA GLU A 155 -5.08 7.65 13.25
C GLU A 155 -4.86 7.97 11.77
N ILE A 156 -4.02 7.18 11.08
CA ILE A 156 -3.82 7.30 9.64
C ILE A 156 -5.16 7.10 8.91
N ILE A 157 -5.91 6.03 9.18
CA ILE A 157 -7.20 5.73 8.53
C ILE A 157 -8.23 6.84 8.81
N MET A 158 -8.35 7.27 10.07
CA MET A 158 -9.31 8.29 10.48
C MET A 158 -8.99 9.67 9.90
N GLY A 159 -7.70 10.00 9.85
CA GLY A 159 -7.18 11.27 9.32
C GLY A 159 -6.99 11.28 7.81
N TYR A 160 -7.06 10.15 7.11
CA TYR A 160 -6.69 10.09 5.69
C TYR A 160 -7.62 10.97 4.84
N LYS A 161 -6.97 11.89 4.11
CA LYS A 161 -7.62 12.77 3.14
C LYS A 161 -6.89 12.68 1.81
N ILE A 162 -7.64 12.85 0.73
CA ILE A 162 -7.09 13.10 -0.60
C ILE A 162 -7.50 14.50 -1.00
N MET A 163 -6.58 15.21 -1.64
CA MET A 163 -6.93 16.46 -2.30
C MET A 163 -7.59 16.09 -3.63
N ASP A 164 -8.76 16.65 -3.94
CA ASP A 164 -9.39 16.43 -5.24
C ASP A 164 -8.90 17.44 -6.30
N ALA A 165 -9.39 17.32 -7.53
CA ALA A 165 -9.06 18.23 -8.63
C ALA A 165 -9.46 19.71 -8.37
N THR A 166 -10.26 19.98 -7.34
CA THR A 166 -10.67 21.33 -6.91
C THR A 166 -9.87 21.84 -5.71
N ASN A 167 -8.81 21.14 -5.31
CA ASN A 167 -7.99 21.41 -4.12
C ASN A 167 -8.76 21.27 -2.79
N ILE A 168 -9.86 20.52 -2.77
CA ILE A 168 -10.63 20.26 -1.56
C ILE A 168 -10.17 18.93 -0.95
N LEU A 169 -9.92 18.93 0.35
CA LEU A 169 -9.59 17.70 1.08
C LEU A 169 -10.85 16.88 1.34
N VAL A 170 -10.96 15.73 0.69
CA VAL A 170 -12.07 14.78 0.86
C VAL A 170 -11.60 13.52 1.58
N SER A 171 -12.51 12.88 2.31
CA SER A 171 -12.23 11.59 2.95
C SER A 171 -12.67 10.46 2.01
N PRO A 172 -11.74 9.69 1.42
CA PRO A 172 -12.13 8.60 0.54
C PRO A 172 -12.50 7.32 1.32
N LEU A 173 -12.21 7.28 2.62
CA LEU A 173 -12.50 6.13 3.48
C LEU A 173 -13.76 6.44 4.29
N VAL A 174 -14.78 5.60 4.18
CA VAL A 174 -16.07 5.75 4.86
C VAL A 174 -16.48 4.45 5.55
N TYR A 175 -16.51 3.33 4.82
CA TYR A 175 -16.94 2.03 5.35
C TYR A 175 -15.81 1.01 5.29
N LEU A 176 -15.40 0.47 6.43
CA LEU A 176 -14.59 -0.72 6.47
C LEU A 176 -15.42 -1.91 5.98
N TYR A 177 -14.85 -2.70 5.07
CA TYR A 177 -15.50 -3.88 4.53
C TYR A 177 -15.94 -4.84 5.67
N PRO A 178 -17.18 -5.38 5.61
CA PRO A 178 -18.12 -5.27 4.49
C PRO A 178 -19.02 -4.02 4.46
N ASP A 179 -19.29 -3.40 5.61
CA ASP A 179 -20.27 -2.32 5.79
C ASP A 179 -20.18 -1.61 7.17
N ILE A 180 -19.00 -1.58 7.79
CA ILE A 180 -18.79 -0.99 9.12
C ILE A 180 -18.35 0.48 8.97
N PRO A 181 -19.04 1.47 9.55
CA PRO A 181 -18.56 2.86 9.53
C PRO A 181 -17.16 2.98 10.13
N LYS A 182 -16.27 3.75 9.50
CA LYS A 182 -14.87 3.85 9.96
C LYS A 182 -14.77 4.39 11.39
N GLU A 183 -15.66 5.28 11.79
CA GLU A 183 -15.68 5.86 13.13
C GLU A 183 -15.97 4.79 14.19
N GLU A 184 -16.84 3.83 13.86
CA GLU A 184 -17.17 2.70 14.74
C GLU A 184 -15.99 1.73 14.87
N ALA A 185 -15.32 1.43 13.76
CA ALA A 185 -14.18 0.52 13.75
C ALA A 185 -12.92 1.13 14.40
N PHE A 186 -12.60 2.38 14.07
CA PHE A 186 -11.30 3.00 14.40
C PHE A 186 -11.36 4.10 15.45
N GLY A 187 -12.52 4.71 15.71
CA GLY A 187 -12.66 5.85 16.62
C GLY A 187 -12.18 5.57 18.03
N LYS A 188 -12.38 4.33 18.53
CA LYS A 188 -11.91 3.88 19.85
C LYS A 188 -10.38 3.80 20.00
N TYR A 189 -9.64 3.76 18.87
CA TYR A 189 -8.18 3.68 18.87
C TYR A 189 -7.51 5.03 18.63
N CYS A 190 -8.26 6.01 18.16
CA CYS A 190 -7.79 7.39 18.16
C CYS A 190 -7.86 7.89 19.60
N ARG A 191 -6.77 8.50 20.07
CA ARG A 191 -6.81 9.22 21.35
C ARG A 191 -7.92 10.26 21.22
N PRO A 192 -8.91 10.32 22.15
CA PRO A 192 -9.70 11.52 22.31
C PRO A 192 -8.68 12.65 22.41
N GLU A 193 -8.90 13.75 21.71
CA GLU A 193 -8.21 14.97 22.07
C GLU A 193 -8.41 15.12 23.58
N SER A 194 -7.32 14.98 24.33
CA SER A 194 -7.39 14.96 25.77
C SER A 194 -8.19 16.18 26.18
N GLN A 195 -9.28 15.89 26.88
CA GLN A 195 -9.93 16.75 27.85
C GLN A 195 -8.92 17.78 28.36
N GLU A 196 -9.35 19.03 28.31
CA GLU A 196 -8.82 20.17 29.04
C GLU A 196 -8.00 19.70 30.25
N HIS A 197 -6.68 19.94 30.22
CA HIS A 197 -5.98 20.20 31.46
C HIS A 197 -6.30 21.65 31.82
N PRO A 198 -7.16 21.94 32.81
CA PRO A 198 -7.10 23.22 33.47
C PRO A 198 -5.84 23.18 34.32
N GLU A 199 -4.82 23.93 33.91
CA GLU A 199 -3.92 24.70 34.77
C GLU A 199 -2.82 25.27 33.88
N ALA A 200 -3.16 26.38 33.22
CA ALA A 200 -2.15 27.35 32.84
C ALA A 200 -1.53 27.88 34.14
N ASP A 201 -0.23 27.66 34.32
CA ASP A 201 0.57 28.44 35.26
C ASP A 201 0.44 29.93 34.87
N PRO A 202 0.08 30.87 35.78
CA PRO A 202 -0.23 32.26 35.43
C PRO A 202 0.96 33.10 34.91
N GLY A 203 2.07 32.48 34.52
CA GLY A 203 3.32 33.17 34.17
C GLY A 203 3.97 32.77 32.83
N SER A 204 3.44 31.80 32.08
CA SER A 204 4.06 31.39 30.81
C SER A 204 3.46 32.13 29.62
N ALA A 205 4.29 32.94 28.97
CA ALA A 205 3.96 33.68 27.76
C ALA A 205 3.69 32.74 26.57
N ALA A 206 2.50 32.89 25.99
CA ALA A 206 1.99 32.33 24.72
C ALA A 206 1.97 30.78 24.61
N PRO A 207 0.78 30.15 24.47
CA PRO A 207 0.70 28.71 24.23
C PRO A 207 1.32 28.36 22.87
N TYR A 208 2.16 27.32 22.84
CA TYR A 208 2.70 26.76 21.60
C TYR A 208 1.59 26.24 20.70
N LEU A 209 1.69 26.47 19.39
CA LEU A 209 0.71 26.00 18.42
C LEU A 209 0.74 24.46 18.37
N LYS A 210 -0.38 23.82 18.71
CA LYS A 210 -0.54 22.38 18.65
C LYS A 210 -0.71 21.95 17.19
N THR A 211 0.31 21.29 16.63
CA THR A 211 0.27 20.74 15.27
C THR A 211 0.01 19.24 15.30
N LYS A 212 -0.87 18.75 14.42
CA LYS A 212 -1.05 17.32 14.15
C LYS A 212 -0.69 17.04 12.69
N PHE A 213 0.12 16.02 12.47
CA PHE A 213 0.36 15.53 11.12
C PHE A 213 -0.89 14.83 10.60
N ILE A 214 -1.16 14.95 9.30
CA ILE A 214 -2.22 14.24 8.61
C ILE A 214 -1.61 13.61 7.36
N CYS A 215 -1.91 12.35 7.09
CA CYS A 215 -1.53 11.70 5.84
C CYS A 215 -2.45 12.19 4.72
N VAL A 216 -1.87 12.90 3.75
CA VAL A 216 -2.57 13.38 2.55
C VAL A 216 -1.87 12.85 1.31
N THR A 217 -2.62 12.25 0.39
CA THR A 217 -2.11 11.93 -0.95
C THR A 217 -2.52 13.05 -1.90
N PRO A 218 -1.56 13.76 -2.54
CA PRO A 218 -1.89 14.71 -3.59
C PRO A 218 -2.36 13.95 -4.83
N THR A 219 -3.53 14.28 -5.39
CA THR A 219 -3.92 13.73 -6.70
C THR A 219 -3.10 14.41 -7.80
N THR A 220 -2.12 13.70 -8.35
CA THR A 220 -1.65 13.98 -9.70
C THR A 220 -2.61 13.31 -10.67
N CYS A 221 -3.53 14.09 -11.22
CA CYS A 221 -4.27 13.69 -12.41
C CYS A 221 -3.23 13.51 -13.53
N SER A 222 -2.86 12.28 -13.87
CA SER A 222 -1.90 12.05 -14.96
C SER A 222 -2.51 12.45 -16.30
N ASN A 223 -1.96 13.49 -16.91
CA ASN A 223 -1.51 13.55 -18.30
C ASN A 223 -0.51 14.71 -18.40
N THR A 224 0.77 14.38 -18.59
CA THR A 224 1.92 15.24 -18.96
C THR A 224 1.96 16.68 -18.41
N ILE A 225 2.94 16.97 -17.54
CA ILE A 225 3.87 18.13 -17.57
C ILE A 225 4.42 18.38 -16.14
N ASP A 226 5.76 18.36 -16.07
CA ASP A 226 6.69 18.96 -15.11
C ASP A 226 6.52 18.75 -13.61
N LEU A 227 7.34 17.82 -13.09
CA LEU A 227 7.84 17.91 -11.72
C LEU A 227 8.63 19.23 -11.55
N PRO A 228 8.45 19.98 -10.46
CA PRO A 228 9.32 21.11 -10.18
C PRO A 228 10.75 20.60 -9.94
N MET A 229 11.63 20.90 -10.89
CA MET A 229 13.06 20.63 -10.79
C MET A 229 13.63 21.23 -9.51
N SER A 230 14.51 20.49 -8.84
CA SER A 230 15.16 20.99 -7.62
C SER A 230 15.97 22.27 -7.93
N PRO A 231 16.13 23.20 -6.96
CA PRO A 231 16.86 24.46 -7.17
C PRO A 231 18.28 24.29 -7.73
N ARG A 232 18.89 23.11 -7.54
CA ARG A 232 20.25 22.80 -8.01
C ARG A 232 20.36 22.69 -9.53
N THR A 233 19.26 22.46 -10.24
CA THR A 233 19.29 22.30 -11.70
C THR A 233 19.14 23.63 -12.44
N LEU A 234 18.58 24.66 -11.78
CA LEU A 234 18.43 26.00 -12.34
C LEU A 234 19.78 26.74 -12.49
N ASP A 235 20.68 26.56 -11.52
CA ASP A 235 22.02 27.16 -11.54
C ASP A 235 22.90 26.64 -12.69
N SER A 236 22.72 25.37 -13.08
CA SER A 236 23.46 24.80 -14.22
C SER A 236 22.99 25.34 -15.57
N LEU A 237 21.77 25.84 -15.69
CA LEU A 237 21.23 26.35 -16.96
C LEU A 237 21.62 27.82 -17.21
N MET A 238 21.80 28.62 -16.15
CA MET A 238 22.20 30.03 -16.27
C MET A 238 23.69 30.22 -16.65
N GLN A 239 24.52 29.18 -16.57
CA GLN A 239 25.95 29.26 -16.93
C GLN A 239 26.25 29.01 -18.41
N PHE A 240 25.30 28.51 -19.21
CA PHE A 240 25.52 28.21 -20.63
C PHE A 240 24.95 29.26 -21.61
N GLY A 241 24.28 30.29 -21.10
CA GLY A 241 23.64 31.33 -21.90
C GLY A 241 24.52 32.55 -22.14
N ASN A 242 25.75 32.40 -22.63
CA ASN A 242 26.50 33.53 -23.16
C ASN A 242 27.52 33.06 -24.22
N ASN A 243 27.12 33.08 -25.49
CA ASN A 243 27.95 33.39 -26.66
C ASN A 243 27.16 33.19 -27.98
N GLY A 244 27.16 34.22 -28.85
CA GLY A 244 27.23 34.03 -30.30
C GLY A 244 25.97 34.25 -31.14
N GLU A 245 25.92 35.45 -31.73
CA GLU A 245 25.22 35.95 -32.94
C GLU A 245 24.64 34.97 -34.00
N GLY A 246 23.50 35.36 -34.59
CA GLY A 246 23.37 35.45 -36.06
C GLY A 246 22.29 34.63 -36.80
N ALA A 247 21.33 35.37 -37.40
CA ALA A 247 20.57 35.11 -38.63
C ALA A 247 19.27 34.25 -38.63
N GLU A 248 18.18 34.92 -39.06
CA GLU A 248 16.90 34.42 -39.61
C GLU A 248 16.93 34.49 -41.16
N PRO A 249 15.88 34.07 -41.92
CA PRO A 249 14.81 33.07 -41.69
C PRO A 249 14.59 32.15 -42.94
N SER A 250 13.70 31.15 -42.85
CA SER A 250 12.57 30.92 -43.80
C SER A 250 12.03 29.47 -43.84
N ALA A 251 10.70 29.38 -43.75
CA ALA A 251 9.73 28.46 -44.37
C ALA A 251 9.85 26.93 -44.30
N GLY A 252 8.72 26.30 -43.93
CA GLY A 252 8.36 24.94 -44.37
C GLY A 252 7.65 24.11 -43.30
N GLY A 253 6.32 24.15 -43.28
CA GLY A 253 5.54 23.20 -42.48
C GLY A 253 5.51 21.82 -43.15
N GLN A 254 5.62 20.76 -42.35
CA GLN A 254 5.13 19.43 -42.68
C GLN A 254 4.87 18.64 -41.40
N PHE A 255 3.67 18.06 -41.37
CA PHE A 255 3.12 17.22 -40.31
C PHE A 255 3.50 15.78 -40.66
N GLU A 256 4.29 15.09 -39.84
CA GLU A 256 4.51 13.64 -39.98
C GLU A 256 4.14 12.91 -38.70
N SER A 257 3.13 12.06 -38.88
CA SER A 257 2.72 10.96 -38.03
C SER A 257 3.84 9.93 -37.93
N LEU A 258 4.25 9.56 -36.71
CA LEU A 258 5.15 8.41 -36.50
C LEU A 258 4.43 7.32 -35.71
N THR A 259 4.14 6.26 -36.45
CA THR A 259 3.79 4.91 -36.02
C THR A 259 4.90 4.31 -35.16
N PHE A 260 4.54 3.68 -34.04
CA PHE A 260 5.46 2.89 -33.20
C PHE A 260 5.33 1.42 -33.59
N ASP A 261 6.38 0.87 -34.22
CA ASP A 261 6.55 -0.55 -34.46
C ASP A 261 7.03 -1.27 -33.18
N MET A 262 6.46 -2.45 -32.96
CA MET A 262 6.64 -3.31 -31.80
C MET A 262 7.49 -4.51 -32.20
N GLU A 263 8.78 -4.50 -31.87
CA GLU A 263 9.63 -5.68 -32.01
C GLU A 263 9.72 -6.46 -30.68
N LEU A 264 9.05 -7.62 -30.69
CA LEU A 264 9.28 -8.74 -29.80
C LEU A 264 10.43 -9.58 -30.37
N THR A 265 11.49 -9.79 -29.60
CA THR A 265 12.43 -10.88 -29.85
C THR A 265 12.44 -11.84 -28.66
N SER A 266 12.13 -13.09 -28.99
CA SER A 266 12.10 -14.27 -28.13
C SER A 266 13.45 -14.96 -28.24
N GLU A 267 14.22 -15.06 -27.16
CA GLU A 267 15.38 -15.95 -27.09
C GLU A 267 14.97 -17.31 -26.52
N CYS A 268 15.11 -18.34 -27.36
CA CYS A 268 15.07 -19.74 -26.96
C CYS A 268 16.44 -20.36 -27.26
N ALA A 269 16.98 -21.07 -26.27
CA ALA A 269 18.30 -21.66 -26.25
C ALA A 269 18.47 -22.83 -27.26
N THR A 270 19.70 -23.08 -27.71
CA THR A 270 20.45 -24.34 -27.49
C THR A 270 21.81 -24.35 -28.21
N SER A 271 22.86 -24.81 -27.53
CA SER A 271 24.15 -25.26 -28.11
C SER A 271 23.97 -26.57 -28.90
N PRO A 272 24.94 -27.01 -29.74
CA PRO A 272 26.11 -27.75 -29.23
C PRO A 272 27.43 -27.67 -30.04
N MET A 273 28.46 -28.29 -29.43
CA MET A 273 29.83 -28.65 -29.84
C MET A 273 30.94 -27.62 -29.63
#